data_AF-X0TQK9-F1
#
_entry.id   AF-X0TQK9-F1
#
_cell.length_a   1.000
_cell.length_b   1.000
_cell.length_c   1.000
_cell.angle_alpha   90.00
_cell.angle_beta   90.00
_cell.angle_gamma   90.00
#
_symmetry.space_group_name_H-M   'P 1'
#
loop_
_entity.id
_entity.type
_entity.pdbx_description
1 polymer ?
#
loop_
_entity_poly.entity_id
_entity_poly.type
_entity_poly.pdbx_seq_one_letter_code
_entity_poly.pdbx_strand_id
1 'polypeptide(L)'
;NSAVRGIPKDFEGDYRIFDGDFNGTVTVDIGADEYVAQVLFVDGQSGDDANNGQSWGTAKQTIQAAIDDADSGDQIWVRADTYVLSPLTVHSDEGIEVNEVVFIYGGFNGTESLRSERNWQDNVTIIEGDEWAKHCFYITADGILDGFTIRGGNATGISSPDDRGGGVHVAAASPKLANCTFTYNEAGFGGALNIENNASPTLLNCTFISNKAFVSTFTANQGGAVYISNSTPSFVNCLFYENHAHQGAALYIVHPASHPVITNCTFAGN
;
A
#
# COMPACT_ATOMS: atom_id res chain seq x y z
N ASN A 1 42.92 -37.06 -11.05
CA ASN A 1 41.83 -36.09 -11.31
C ASN A 1 40.50 -36.81 -11.35
N SER A 2 39.92 -37.08 -10.19
CA SER A 2 38.57 -37.61 -10.04
C SER A 2 37.57 -36.49 -10.28
N ALA A 3 36.79 -36.59 -11.35
CA ALA A 3 35.61 -35.76 -11.53
C ALA A 3 34.65 -36.04 -10.36
N VAL A 4 34.41 -35.04 -9.52
CA VAL A 4 33.30 -35.07 -8.57
C VAL A 4 32.04 -35.08 -9.42
N ARG A 5 31.36 -36.24 -9.52
CA ARG A 5 29.97 -36.28 -9.96
C ARG A 5 29.14 -35.60 -8.87
N GLY A 6 29.08 -34.27 -8.93
CA GLY A 6 28.18 -33.47 -8.13
C GLY A 6 26.75 -33.86 -8.46
N ILE A 7 25.90 -33.89 -7.44
CA ILE A 7 24.45 -33.99 -7.62
C ILE A 7 24.07 -32.76 -8.47
N PRO A 8 23.57 -32.94 -9.70
CA PRO A 8 23.38 -31.82 -10.62
C PRO A 8 22.22 -30.92 -10.17
N LYS A 9 21.51 -31.32 -9.11
CA LYS A 9 20.33 -30.68 -8.59
C LYS A 9 20.44 -30.43 -7.08
N ASP A 10 19.75 -29.41 -6.57
CA ASP A 10 19.55 -29.20 -5.13
C ASP A 10 18.49 -30.15 -4.53
N PHE A 11 18.02 -29.83 -3.32
CA PHE A 11 17.06 -30.68 -2.62
C PHE A 11 15.63 -30.45 -3.12
N GLU A 12 15.35 -29.32 -3.77
CA GLU A 12 14.12 -29.01 -4.48
C GLU A 12 14.08 -29.57 -5.91
N GLY A 13 15.24 -29.87 -6.50
CA GLY A 13 15.35 -30.51 -7.81
C GLY A 13 15.82 -29.59 -8.94
N ASP A 14 16.30 -28.39 -8.63
CA ASP A 14 16.75 -27.38 -9.59
C ASP A 14 18.25 -27.51 -9.90
N TYR A 15 18.63 -27.23 -11.15
CA TYR A 15 19.98 -27.52 -11.64
C TYR A 15 21.05 -26.57 -11.07
N ARG A 16 22.03 -27.11 -10.35
CA ARG A 16 23.18 -26.38 -9.74
C ARG A 16 24.31 -26.01 -10.71
N ILE A 17 24.09 -26.19 -12.02
CA ILE A 17 25.10 -26.02 -13.05
C ILE A 17 24.56 -25.01 -14.06
N PHE A 18 25.03 -23.76 -13.97
CA PHE A 18 24.67 -22.69 -14.89
C PHE A 18 25.92 -22.02 -15.45
N ASP A 19 25.94 -21.77 -16.76
CA ASP A 19 26.96 -20.95 -17.44
C ASP A 19 26.35 -19.56 -17.64
N GLY A 20 26.26 -18.80 -16.53
CA GLY A 20 25.56 -17.52 -16.45
C GLY A 20 26.12 -16.40 -17.34
N ASP A 21 27.31 -16.60 -17.91
CA ASP A 21 27.96 -15.68 -18.85
C ASP A 21 28.19 -16.29 -20.24
N PHE A 22 27.68 -17.51 -20.49
CA PHE A 22 27.76 -18.24 -21.77
C PHE A 22 29.18 -18.41 -22.33
N ASN A 23 30.21 -18.46 -21.48
CA ASN A 23 31.59 -18.53 -21.93
C ASN A 23 32.09 -19.98 -22.18
N GLY A 24 31.23 -20.97 -21.95
CA GLY A 24 31.54 -22.40 -22.08
C GLY A 24 32.15 -23.04 -20.83
N THR A 25 32.23 -22.29 -19.73
CA THR A 25 32.79 -22.75 -18.45
C THR A 25 31.69 -22.75 -17.39
N VAL A 26 31.16 -23.93 -17.07
CA VAL A 26 30.15 -24.06 -16.01
C VAL A 26 30.77 -23.83 -14.64
N THR A 27 30.27 -22.84 -13.90
CA THR A 27 30.56 -22.67 -12.48
C THR A 27 29.49 -23.37 -11.65
N VAL A 28 29.92 -24.14 -10.64
CA VAL A 28 28.99 -24.68 -9.64
C VAL A 28 28.59 -23.52 -8.75
N ASP A 29 27.32 -23.14 -8.81
CA ASP A 29 26.76 -22.19 -7.86
C ASP A 29 26.64 -22.89 -6.50
N ILE A 30 27.39 -22.40 -5.51
CA ILE A 30 27.32 -22.80 -4.10
C ILE A 30 26.75 -21.65 -3.24
N GLY A 31 26.20 -20.62 -3.88
CA GLY A 31 25.61 -19.44 -3.26
C GLY A 31 24.26 -19.74 -2.62
N ALA A 32 23.94 -18.94 -1.60
CA ALA A 32 22.56 -18.80 -1.13
C ALA A 32 21.71 -18.34 -2.31
N ASP A 33 20.51 -18.92 -2.45
CA ASP A 33 19.51 -18.54 -3.44
C ASP A 33 19.42 -16.99 -3.52
N GLU A 34 19.80 -16.41 -4.67
CA GLU A 34 19.66 -14.98 -4.88
C GLU A 34 18.20 -14.71 -5.17
N TYR A 35 17.43 -14.38 -4.13
CA TYR A 35 16.06 -13.90 -4.32
C TYR A 35 16.05 -12.73 -5.30
N VAL A 36 15.43 -12.95 -6.46
CA VAL A 36 15.21 -11.91 -7.48
C VAL A 36 13.80 -11.40 -7.30
N ALA A 37 13.67 -10.18 -6.78
CA ALA A 37 12.38 -9.50 -6.66
C ALA A 37 11.62 -9.55 -7.99
N GLN A 38 10.41 -10.10 -7.93
CA GLN A 38 9.52 -10.27 -9.06
C GLN A 38 8.58 -9.07 -9.20
N VAL A 39 7.85 -9.07 -10.32
CA VAL A 39 6.77 -8.13 -10.59
C VAL A 39 5.49 -8.92 -10.77
N LEU A 40 4.52 -8.69 -9.88
CA LEU A 40 3.16 -9.16 -10.05
C LEU A 40 2.30 -8.07 -10.69
N PHE A 41 1.42 -8.47 -11.59
CA PHE A 41 0.55 -7.58 -12.36
C PHE A 41 -0.90 -7.76 -11.91
N VAL A 42 -1.60 -6.63 -11.72
CA VAL A 42 -3.01 -6.59 -11.30
C VAL A 42 -3.83 -5.82 -12.34
N ASP A 43 -4.91 -6.43 -12.80
CA ASP A 43 -5.83 -5.87 -13.79
C ASP A 43 -7.29 -6.10 -13.34
N GLY A 44 -7.95 -5.04 -12.87
CA GLY A 44 -9.33 -5.11 -12.39
C GLY A 44 -10.37 -5.40 -13.48
N GLN A 45 -10.03 -5.20 -14.76
CA GLN A 45 -10.95 -5.34 -15.88
C GLN A 45 -10.95 -6.76 -16.46
N SER A 46 -9.77 -7.35 -16.59
CA SER A 46 -9.58 -8.65 -17.26
C SER A 46 -8.71 -9.67 -16.52
N GLY A 47 -8.21 -9.32 -15.32
CA GLY A 47 -7.48 -10.25 -14.47
C GLY A 47 -8.36 -11.35 -13.89
N ASP A 48 -7.70 -12.37 -13.36
CA ASP A 48 -8.32 -13.49 -12.62
C ASP A 48 -7.36 -13.86 -11.48
N ASP A 49 -7.86 -13.98 -10.25
CA ASP A 49 -7.03 -14.29 -9.08
C ASP A 49 -6.43 -15.70 -9.11
N ALA A 50 -6.95 -16.58 -9.98
CA ALA A 50 -6.33 -17.87 -10.28
C ALA A 50 -5.10 -17.78 -11.19
N ASN A 51 -4.86 -16.65 -11.87
CA ASN A 51 -3.68 -16.47 -12.71
C ASN A 51 -2.41 -16.35 -11.87
N ASN A 52 -1.24 -16.55 -12.48
CA ASN A 52 0.04 -16.45 -11.76
C ASN A 52 0.56 -15.01 -11.53
N GLY A 53 -0.12 -14.00 -12.08
CA GLY A 53 0.28 -12.60 -11.90
C GLY A 53 1.56 -12.18 -12.63
N GLN A 54 2.22 -13.01 -13.43
CA GLN A 54 3.57 -12.73 -13.96
C GLN A 54 3.61 -11.87 -15.25
N SER A 55 2.45 -11.49 -15.78
CA SER A 55 2.33 -10.58 -16.94
C SER A 55 0.96 -9.91 -16.98
N TRP A 56 0.79 -8.86 -17.78
CA TRP A 56 -0.54 -8.27 -18.02
C TRP A 56 -1.56 -9.29 -18.57
N GLY A 57 -1.14 -10.24 -19.40
CA GLY A 57 -2.03 -11.27 -19.95
C GLY A 57 -2.40 -12.39 -18.97
N THR A 58 -1.70 -12.47 -17.83
CA THR A 58 -1.95 -13.41 -16.73
C THR A 58 -2.03 -12.65 -15.40
N ALA A 59 -2.56 -11.44 -15.43
CA ALA A 59 -2.67 -10.59 -14.25
C ALA A 59 -3.67 -11.16 -13.23
N LYS A 60 -3.41 -10.90 -11.96
CA LYS A 60 -4.39 -11.06 -10.88
C LYS A 60 -5.54 -10.08 -11.09
N GLN A 61 -6.72 -10.40 -10.60
CA GLN A 61 -7.86 -9.47 -10.63
C GLN A 61 -7.77 -8.45 -9.50
N THR A 62 -7.44 -8.91 -8.30
CA THR A 62 -7.41 -8.10 -7.08
C THR A 62 -5.99 -7.78 -6.64
N ILE A 63 -5.84 -6.67 -5.92
CA ILE A 63 -4.56 -6.30 -5.29
C ILE A 63 -4.24 -7.27 -4.16
N GLN A 64 -5.25 -7.72 -3.39
CA GLN A 64 -5.05 -8.67 -2.30
C GLN A 64 -4.46 -10.00 -2.81
N ALA A 65 -4.99 -10.58 -3.89
CA ALA A 65 -4.45 -11.82 -4.44
C ALA A 65 -3.02 -11.68 -4.97
N ALA A 66 -2.58 -10.47 -5.35
CA ALA A 66 -1.19 -10.23 -5.69
C ALA A 66 -0.30 -10.05 -4.46
N ILE A 67 -0.81 -9.50 -3.35
CA ILE A 67 -0.08 -9.44 -2.08
C ILE A 67 0.09 -10.85 -1.51
N ASP A 68 -0.97 -11.66 -1.52
CA ASP A 68 -0.98 -13.02 -0.97
C ASP A 68 0.01 -13.97 -1.70
N ASP A 69 0.28 -13.70 -2.98
CA ASP A 69 1.22 -14.45 -3.82
C ASP A 69 2.62 -13.82 -3.87
N ALA A 70 2.81 -12.62 -3.31
CA ALA A 70 4.08 -11.91 -3.34
C ALA A 70 5.01 -12.36 -2.22
N ASP A 71 6.31 -12.41 -2.51
CA ASP A 71 7.36 -12.50 -1.51
C ASP A 71 7.80 -11.10 -1.07
N SER A 72 8.38 -11.03 0.13
CA SER A 72 8.96 -9.81 0.68
C SER A 72 10.06 -9.23 -0.24
N GLY A 73 9.81 -8.04 -0.78
CA GLY A 73 10.67 -7.34 -1.74
C GLY A 73 10.08 -7.22 -3.14
N ASP A 74 8.97 -7.92 -3.43
CA ASP A 74 8.31 -7.90 -4.73
C ASP A 74 7.63 -6.56 -5.04
N GLN A 75 7.41 -6.34 -6.33
CA GLN A 75 6.62 -5.22 -6.84
C GLN A 75 5.25 -5.69 -7.30
N ILE A 76 4.24 -4.85 -7.09
CA ILE A 76 2.89 -5.07 -7.58
C ILE A 76 2.53 -3.89 -8.48
N TRP A 77 2.30 -4.16 -9.76
CA TRP A 77 1.94 -3.15 -10.77
C TRP A 77 0.44 -3.22 -11.05
N VAL A 78 -0.25 -2.13 -10.73
CA VAL A 78 -1.71 -2.07 -10.76
C VAL A 78 -2.18 -1.23 -11.94
N ARG A 79 -2.96 -1.84 -12.82
CA ARG A 79 -3.59 -1.16 -13.95
C ARG A 79 -4.52 -0.05 -13.46
N ALA A 80 -4.70 0.99 -14.27
CA ALA A 80 -5.72 2.00 -14.04
C ALA A 80 -7.10 1.37 -14.16
N ASP A 81 -7.80 1.37 -13.02
CA ASP A 81 -9.19 0.97 -12.89
C ASP A 81 -9.74 1.48 -11.55
N THR A 82 -11.03 1.26 -11.30
CA THR A 82 -11.65 1.39 -9.98
C THR A 82 -11.77 0.01 -9.33
N TYR A 83 -10.94 -0.21 -8.31
CA TYR A 83 -10.94 -1.42 -7.49
C TYR A 83 -11.89 -1.22 -6.32
N VAL A 84 -13.11 -1.72 -6.48
CA VAL A 84 -14.16 -1.65 -5.45
C VAL A 84 -13.92 -2.74 -4.40
N LEU A 85 -13.77 -2.31 -3.15
CA LEU A 85 -13.63 -3.19 -1.99
C LEU A 85 -15.02 -3.59 -1.52
N SER A 86 -15.33 -4.87 -1.67
CA SER A 86 -16.59 -5.48 -1.30
C SER A 86 -16.30 -6.83 -0.64
N PRO A 87 -17.27 -7.44 0.05
CA PRO A 87 -17.09 -8.79 0.60
C PRO A 87 -16.71 -9.87 -0.43
N LEU A 88 -16.85 -9.58 -1.73
CA LEU A 88 -16.45 -10.47 -2.83
C LEU A 88 -15.00 -10.23 -3.31
N THR A 89 -14.40 -9.09 -2.99
CA THR A 89 -13.11 -8.64 -3.51
C THR A 89 -12.06 -8.39 -2.42
N VAL A 90 -12.50 -8.23 -1.17
CA VAL A 90 -11.67 -8.24 0.03
C VAL A 90 -12.31 -9.22 1.02
N HIS A 91 -11.57 -10.24 1.45
CA HIS A 91 -12.08 -11.29 2.33
C HIS A 91 -12.23 -10.85 3.80
N SER A 92 -12.11 -9.55 4.08
CA SER A 92 -12.25 -8.94 5.40
C SER A 92 -12.91 -7.56 5.29
N ASP A 93 -13.52 -7.12 6.39
CA ASP A 93 -14.04 -5.76 6.53
C ASP A 93 -12.90 -4.71 6.62
N GLU A 94 -11.64 -5.15 6.67
CA GLU A 94 -10.43 -4.33 6.86
C GLU A 94 -9.87 -3.76 5.55
N GLY A 95 -10.41 -4.15 4.39
CA GLY A 95 -9.95 -3.69 3.07
C GLY A 95 -8.75 -4.48 2.55
N ILE A 96 -7.80 -3.78 1.92
CA ILE A 96 -6.55 -4.41 1.42
C ILE A 96 -5.54 -4.49 2.57
N GLU A 97 -5.17 -5.70 2.96
CA GLU A 97 -4.20 -5.97 4.02
C GLU A 97 -2.79 -6.04 3.45
N VAL A 98 -1.92 -5.12 3.89
CA VAL A 98 -0.50 -5.07 3.51
C VAL A 98 0.33 -5.51 4.70
N ASN A 99 0.54 -6.82 4.80
CA ASN A 99 1.27 -7.52 5.87
C ASN A 99 2.65 -8.05 5.43
N GLU A 100 2.99 -7.89 4.15
CA GLU A 100 4.29 -8.24 3.57
C GLU A 100 5.00 -6.99 3.04
N VAL A 101 6.34 -7.04 2.97
CA VAL A 101 7.14 -5.90 2.50
C VAL A 101 7.11 -5.81 0.98
N VAL A 102 6.06 -5.19 0.44
CA VAL A 102 5.83 -5.09 -1.01
C VAL A 102 5.81 -3.64 -1.50
N PHE A 103 6.06 -3.47 -2.80
CA PHE A 103 6.05 -2.17 -3.46
C PHE A 103 4.93 -2.07 -4.49
N ILE A 104 3.85 -1.40 -4.11
CA ILE A 104 2.60 -1.33 -4.87
C ILE A 104 2.55 0.00 -5.65
N TYR A 105 2.42 -0.09 -6.97
CA TYR A 105 2.44 1.05 -7.89
C TYR A 105 1.18 1.09 -8.74
N GLY A 106 0.40 2.16 -8.67
CA GLY A 106 -0.80 2.39 -9.48
C GLY A 106 -0.51 3.18 -10.75
N GLY A 107 -1.35 3.05 -11.78
CA GLY A 107 -1.33 3.91 -12.95
C GLY A 107 -0.57 3.39 -14.16
N PHE A 108 -0.67 2.09 -14.35
CA PHE A 108 -0.32 1.42 -15.59
C PHE A 108 -1.51 1.35 -16.54
N ASN A 109 -1.28 1.38 -17.84
CA ASN A 109 -2.28 1.19 -18.89
C ASN A 109 -2.50 -0.31 -19.21
N GLY A 110 -1.63 -1.19 -18.74
CA GLY A 110 -1.72 -2.64 -18.95
C GLY A 110 -0.89 -3.15 -20.13
N THR A 111 0.13 -2.39 -20.55
CA THR A 111 0.99 -2.71 -21.70
C THR A 111 2.47 -2.49 -21.44
N GLU A 112 2.79 -1.89 -20.30
CA GLU A 112 4.13 -1.49 -19.90
C GLU A 112 5.01 -2.69 -19.59
N SER A 113 6.29 -2.56 -19.94
CA SER A 113 7.36 -3.50 -19.61
C SER A 113 8.32 -2.94 -18.55
N LEU A 114 8.27 -1.63 -18.29
CA LEU A 114 9.10 -0.94 -17.30
C LEU A 114 8.26 -0.05 -16.39
N ARG A 115 8.60 -0.01 -15.09
CA ARG A 115 7.92 0.85 -14.11
C ARG A 115 7.97 2.34 -14.48
N SER A 116 9.01 2.77 -15.19
CA SER A 116 9.17 4.16 -15.65
C SER A 116 8.21 4.57 -16.77
N GLU A 117 7.54 3.62 -17.42
CA GLU A 117 6.54 3.88 -18.46
C GLU A 117 5.17 4.27 -17.86
N ARG A 118 4.97 4.00 -16.57
CA ARG A 118 3.78 4.34 -15.79
C ARG A 118 3.45 5.83 -15.88
N ASN A 119 2.18 6.15 -16.12
CA ASN A 119 1.66 7.51 -16.07
C ASN A 119 0.51 7.59 -15.07
N TRP A 120 0.85 7.72 -13.78
CA TRP A 120 -0.10 7.73 -12.68
C TRP A 120 -1.02 8.95 -12.63
N GLN A 121 -0.75 9.98 -13.43
CA GLN A 121 -1.60 11.16 -13.52
C GLN A 121 -2.78 10.93 -14.47
N ASP A 122 -2.51 10.31 -15.63
CA ASP A 122 -3.54 10.07 -16.64
C ASP A 122 -4.19 8.68 -16.50
N ASN A 123 -3.39 7.67 -16.15
CA ASN A 123 -3.86 6.33 -15.83
C ASN A 123 -4.18 6.30 -14.33
N VAL A 124 -5.36 6.73 -13.94
CA VAL A 124 -5.72 6.81 -12.51
C VAL A 124 -6.11 5.44 -11.99
N THR A 125 -5.43 4.96 -10.95
CA THR A 125 -5.87 3.79 -10.16
C THR A 125 -6.62 4.25 -8.92
N ILE A 126 -7.88 3.84 -8.81
CA ILE A 126 -8.78 4.23 -7.72
C ILE A 126 -9.04 3.01 -6.84
N ILE A 127 -8.86 3.17 -5.53
CA ILE A 127 -9.36 2.25 -4.52
C ILE A 127 -10.63 2.84 -3.94
N GLU A 128 -11.71 2.09 -4.04
CA GLU A 128 -13.06 2.50 -3.64
C GLU A 128 -13.53 1.61 -2.50
N GLY A 129 -13.62 2.15 -1.28
CA GLY A 129 -14.12 1.44 -0.11
C GLY A 129 -15.62 1.13 -0.16
N ASP A 130 -16.39 1.86 -1.00
CA ASP A 130 -17.85 1.71 -1.20
C ASP A 130 -18.65 1.70 0.13
N GLU A 131 -18.18 2.42 1.15
CA GLU A 131 -18.73 2.44 2.51
C GLU A 131 -18.72 1.09 3.26
N TRP A 132 -18.24 0.02 2.63
CA TRP A 132 -18.12 -1.32 3.21
C TRP A 132 -16.79 -1.53 3.90
N ALA A 133 -15.70 -1.18 3.22
CA ALA A 133 -14.38 -1.34 3.78
C ALA A 133 -14.16 -0.30 4.89
N LYS A 134 -13.86 -0.77 6.10
CA LYS A 134 -13.50 0.11 7.22
C LYS A 134 -12.30 0.96 6.83
N HIS A 135 -11.28 0.30 6.29
CA HIS A 135 -10.07 0.91 5.75
C HIS A 135 -10.00 0.55 4.27
N CYS A 136 -9.53 1.45 3.40
CA CYS A 136 -9.16 1.03 2.04
C CYS A 136 -7.87 0.20 2.06
N PHE A 137 -6.91 0.60 2.90
CA PHE A 137 -5.73 -0.22 3.21
C PHE A 137 -5.50 -0.32 4.72
N TYR A 138 -5.16 -1.53 5.17
CA TYR A 138 -4.66 -1.80 6.51
C TYR A 138 -3.20 -2.26 6.41
N ILE A 139 -2.27 -1.40 6.82
CA ILE A 139 -0.82 -1.57 6.59
C ILE A 139 -0.12 -1.90 7.91
N THR A 140 0.49 -3.07 7.97
CA THR A 140 1.27 -3.59 9.11
C THR A 140 2.70 -3.97 8.75
N ALA A 141 3.08 -3.87 7.47
CA ALA A 141 4.45 -4.02 6.98
C ALA A 141 4.99 -2.75 6.31
N ASP A 142 6.31 -2.65 6.26
CA ASP A 142 6.99 -1.61 5.48
C ASP A 142 6.72 -1.81 3.99
N GLY A 143 6.95 -0.80 3.16
CA GLY A 143 6.71 -0.93 1.73
C GLY A 143 6.52 0.41 1.03
N ILE A 144 5.99 0.35 -0.18
CA ILE A 144 5.63 1.53 -0.96
C ILE A 144 4.18 1.40 -1.42
N LEU A 145 3.43 2.48 -1.29
CA LEU A 145 2.17 2.69 -2.00
C LEU A 145 2.30 3.98 -2.81
N ASP A 146 2.26 3.88 -4.13
CA ASP A 146 2.55 5.02 -5.02
C ASP A 146 1.52 5.19 -6.15
N GLY A 147 0.88 6.36 -6.23
CA GLY A 147 0.04 6.77 -7.35
C GLY A 147 -1.40 6.26 -7.30
N PHE A 148 -2.01 6.26 -6.11
CA PHE A 148 -3.39 5.83 -5.91
C PHE A 148 -4.30 6.99 -5.53
N THR A 149 -5.54 6.96 -6.02
CA THR A 149 -6.66 7.69 -5.41
C THR A 149 -7.38 6.75 -4.45
N ILE A 150 -7.47 7.11 -3.18
CA ILE A 150 -8.01 6.30 -2.09
C ILE A 150 -9.24 7.01 -1.52
N ARG A 151 -10.40 6.39 -1.65
CA ARG A 151 -11.68 7.03 -1.29
C ARG A 151 -12.73 6.05 -0.80
N GLY A 152 -13.74 6.58 -0.11
CA GLY A 152 -14.94 5.83 0.28
C GLY A 152 -14.73 4.83 1.42
N GLY A 153 -13.57 4.85 2.08
CA GLY A 153 -13.37 4.05 3.28
C GLY A 153 -14.07 4.66 4.51
N ASN A 154 -14.59 3.80 5.38
CA ASN A 154 -15.60 4.14 6.38
C ASN A 154 -15.34 3.48 7.75
N ALA A 155 -14.31 3.94 8.46
CA ALA A 155 -13.95 3.46 9.80
C ALA A 155 -14.78 4.18 10.88
N THR A 156 -16.11 4.05 10.83
CA THR A 156 -17.07 4.68 11.77
C THR A 156 -17.52 3.73 12.88
N GLY A 157 -16.78 2.64 13.11
CA GLY A 157 -16.95 1.74 14.23
C GLY A 157 -16.83 2.45 15.58
N ILE A 158 -17.09 1.71 16.66
CA ILE A 158 -17.09 2.27 18.03
C ILE A 158 -15.82 1.93 18.83
N SER A 159 -14.87 1.22 18.22
CA SER A 159 -13.63 0.79 18.85
C SER A 159 -12.50 0.68 17.86
N SER A 160 -11.28 0.90 18.32
CA SER A 160 -10.05 0.68 17.56
C SER A 160 -9.91 -0.79 17.13
N PRO A 161 -9.41 -1.08 15.91
CA PRO A 161 -9.01 -0.11 14.88
C PRO A 161 -10.17 0.43 14.02
N ASP A 162 -11.36 -0.17 14.12
CA ASP A 162 -12.57 0.12 13.32
C ASP A 162 -13.08 1.56 13.38
N ASP A 163 -12.57 2.38 14.30
CA ASP A 163 -12.88 3.79 14.44
C ASP A 163 -11.81 4.73 13.83
N ARG A 164 -10.79 4.22 13.12
CA ARG A 164 -9.60 5.02 12.71
C ARG A 164 -9.13 4.79 11.29
N GLY A 165 -8.86 5.87 10.55
CA GLY A 165 -8.15 5.75 9.26
C GLY A 165 -9.03 5.14 8.17
N GLY A 166 -10.10 5.83 7.79
CA GLY A 166 -11.04 5.32 6.78
C GLY A 166 -10.36 5.03 5.45
N GLY A 167 -9.47 5.91 5.00
CA GLY A 167 -8.64 5.63 3.83
C GLY A 167 -7.58 4.57 4.13
N VAL A 168 -6.67 4.87 5.05
CA VAL A 168 -5.54 4.01 5.38
C VAL A 168 -5.33 3.96 6.89
N HIS A 169 -5.06 2.77 7.40
CA HIS A 169 -4.62 2.55 8.77
C HIS A 169 -3.19 2.02 8.76
N VAL A 170 -2.25 2.72 9.40
CA VAL A 170 -0.85 2.27 9.56
C VAL A 170 -0.59 1.93 11.01
N ALA A 171 -0.26 0.67 11.29
CA ALA A 171 0.03 0.16 12.62
C ALA A 171 1.40 -0.51 12.66
N ALA A 172 2.29 0.00 13.51
CA ALA A 172 3.63 -0.58 13.75
C ALA A 172 4.50 -0.78 12.49
N ALA A 173 4.29 0.07 11.48
CA ALA A 173 4.99 0.02 10.20
C ALA A 173 5.48 1.42 9.77
N SER A 174 6.41 1.47 8.82
CA SER A 174 7.02 2.69 8.28
C SER A 174 6.98 2.73 6.73
N PRO A 175 5.80 2.53 6.10
CA PRO A 175 5.68 2.56 4.65
C PRO A 175 5.94 3.96 4.07
N LYS A 176 6.28 4.01 2.78
CA LYS A 176 6.25 5.24 2.00
C LYS A 176 4.95 5.33 1.21
N LEU A 177 4.18 6.38 1.46
CA LEU A 177 3.00 6.73 0.67
C LEU A 177 3.38 7.90 -0.24
N ALA A 178 3.30 7.71 -1.56
CA ALA A 178 3.79 8.70 -2.52
C ALA A 178 2.77 8.99 -3.61
N ASN A 179 2.59 10.27 -3.95
CA ASN A 179 1.70 10.69 -5.04
C ASN A 179 0.25 10.16 -4.88
N CYS A 180 -0.18 9.94 -3.63
CA CYS A 180 -1.51 9.43 -3.33
C CYS A 180 -2.48 10.57 -3.05
N THR A 181 -3.73 10.41 -3.49
CA THR A 181 -4.83 11.31 -3.15
C THR A 181 -5.81 10.59 -2.23
N PHE A 182 -6.00 11.09 -1.01
CA PHE A 182 -6.98 10.62 -0.06
C PHE A 182 -8.18 11.55 -0.11
N THR A 183 -9.33 11.04 -0.54
CA THR A 183 -10.53 11.88 -0.72
C THR A 183 -11.79 11.21 -0.21
N TYR A 184 -12.69 11.97 0.41
CA TYR A 184 -14.00 11.46 0.86
C TYR A 184 -13.92 10.18 1.70
N ASN A 185 -12.92 10.10 2.57
CA ASN A 185 -12.84 9.03 3.57
C ASN A 185 -13.40 9.52 4.91
N GLU A 186 -14.08 8.62 5.62
CA GLU A 186 -14.72 8.92 6.90
C GLU A 186 -14.25 7.95 7.99
N ALA A 187 -13.97 8.49 9.18
CA ALA A 187 -13.62 7.69 10.35
C ALA A 187 -14.00 8.39 11.66
N GLY A 188 -13.93 7.67 12.79
CA GLY A 188 -13.91 8.31 14.12
C GLY A 188 -12.68 9.20 14.33
N PHE A 189 -11.50 8.71 13.91
CA PHE A 189 -10.20 9.36 14.08
C PHE A 189 -9.40 9.27 12.77
N GLY A 190 -9.03 10.41 12.18
CA GLY A 190 -8.24 10.42 10.94
C GLY A 190 -9.06 9.89 9.78
N GLY A 191 -9.98 10.70 9.23
CA GLY A 191 -10.86 10.27 8.14
C GLY A 191 -10.10 9.62 6.98
N ALA A 192 -8.98 10.22 6.57
CA ALA A 192 -8.09 9.63 5.57
C ALA A 192 -7.08 8.64 6.14
N LEU A 193 -6.40 8.99 7.22
CA LEU A 193 -5.21 8.26 7.65
C LEU A 193 -5.07 8.22 9.17
N ASN A 194 -4.87 7.02 9.70
CA ASN A 194 -4.44 6.77 11.07
C ASN A 194 -2.98 6.28 11.09
N ILE A 195 -2.18 6.78 12.03
CA ILE A 195 -0.79 6.38 12.23
C ILE A 195 -0.57 6.10 13.72
N GLU A 196 -0.29 4.84 14.05
CA GLU A 196 -0.13 4.41 15.45
C GLU A 196 0.91 3.31 15.69
N ASN A 197 1.13 3.01 16.98
CA ASN A 197 1.99 1.92 17.44
C ASN A 197 3.47 2.05 17.04
N ASN A 198 4.05 3.24 17.21
CA ASN A 198 5.44 3.57 16.86
C ASN A 198 5.70 3.53 15.34
N ALA A 199 4.68 3.77 14.54
CA ALA A 199 4.80 3.89 13.09
C ALA A 199 5.58 5.16 12.69
N SER A 200 6.32 5.07 11.58
CA SER A 200 7.10 6.20 11.03
C SER A 200 6.98 6.31 9.50
N PRO A 201 5.76 6.36 8.93
CA PRO A 201 5.61 6.44 7.49
C PRO A 201 6.12 7.76 6.92
N THR A 202 6.55 7.72 5.65
CA THR A 202 6.88 8.92 4.87
C THR A 202 5.80 9.18 3.84
N LEU A 203 5.20 10.36 3.89
CA LEU A 203 4.22 10.85 2.94
C LEU A 203 4.84 11.91 2.04
N LEU A 204 4.84 11.64 0.74
CA LEU A 204 5.49 12.49 -0.26
C LEU A 204 4.52 12.86 -1.38
N ASN A 205 4.32 14.15 -1.62
CA ASN A 205 3.44 14.67 -2.67
C ASN A 205 1.99 14.12 -2.56
N CYS A 206 1.53 13.83 -1.33
CA CYS A 206 0.18 13.34 -1.10
C CYS A 206 -0.82 14.49 -0.94
N THR A 207 -2.06 14.27 -1.37
CA THR A 207 -3.17 15.22 -1.22
C THR A 207 -4.25 14.61 -0.34
N PHE A 208 -4.73 15.38 0.63
CA PHE A 208 -5.83 15.03 1.54
C PHE A 208 -6.96 16.03 1.33
N ILE A 209 -8.06 15.59 0.73
CA ILE A 209 -9.17 16.46 0.38
C ILE A 209 -10.52 15.94 0.87
N SER A 210 -11.33 16.80 1.51
CA SER A 210 -12.70 16.45 1.89
C SER A 210 -12.82 15.17 2.73
N ASN A 211 -11.82 14.87 3.56
CA ASN A 211 -11.88 13.76 4.50
C ASN A 211 -12.49 14.23 5.82
N LYS A 212 -13.22 13.34 6.47
CA LYS A 212 -14.04 13.69 7.63
C LYS A 212 -13.73 12.79 8.80
N ALA A 213 -13.50 13.39 9.96
CA ALA A 213 -13.60 12.68 11.22
C ALA A 213 -14.93 13.02 11.89
N PHE A 214 -15.69 11.99 12.25
CA PHE A 214 -16.99 12.10 12.88
C PHE A 214 -17.08 11.10 14.03
N VAL A 215 -17.41 11.58 15.23
CA VAL A 215 -17.72 10.72 16.37
C VAL A 215 -19.06 11.14 16.94
N SER A 216 -19.96 10.17 17.15
CA SER A 216 -21.29 10.36 17.71
C SER A 216 -21.27 10.61 19.23
N THR A 217 -20.14 10.39 19.89
CA THR A 217 -19.92 10.58 21.33
C THR A 217 -19.00 11.78 21.60
N PHE A 218 -19.39 12.66 22.52
CA PHE A 218 -18.77 13.96 22.80
C PHE A 218 -17.36 13.91 23.44
N THR A 219 -16.69 12.76 23.45
CA THR A 219 -15.36 12.61 24.06
C THR A 219 -14.27 12.75 23.01
N ALA A 220 -13.83 14.00 22.88
CA ALA A 220 -12.62 14.54 22.26
C ALA A 220 -11.55 13.52 21.84
N ASN A 221 -11.28 13.49 20.53
CA ASN A 221 -9.99 13.64 19.86
C ASN A 221 -10.30 13.44 18.36
N GLN A 222 -10.01 14.35 17.44
CA GLN A 222 -10.27 14.06 16.02
C GLN A 222 -9.23 14.75 15.17
N GLY A 223 -8.77 14.08 14.13
CA GLY A 223 -8.12 14.74 12.99
C GLY A 223 -8.95 14.42 11.75
N GLY A 224 -9.41 15.44 11.02
CA GLY A 224 -10.33 15.22 9.89
C GLY A 224 -9.67 14.44 8.76
N ALA A 225 -8.44 14.80 8.37
CA ALA A 225 -7.64 13.98 7.48
C ALA A 225 -6.79 12.97 8.24
N VAL A 226 -5.95 13.43 9.17
CA VAL A 226 -4.89 12.58 9.74
C VAL A 226 -4.91 12.59 11.26
N TYR A 227 -4.84 11.39 11.85
CA TYR A 227 -4.64 11.18 13.27
C TYR A 227 -3.31 10.47 13.54
N ILE A 228 -2.52 11.00 14.49
CA ILE A 228 -1.20 10.48 14.84
C ILE A 228 -1.14 10.17 16.33
N SER A 229 -0.80 8.93 16.68
CA SER A 229 -0.63 8.47 18.06
C SER A 229 0.66 7.71 18.27
N ASN A 230 1.46 8.15 19.24
CA ASN A 230 2.73 7.52 19.62
C ASN A 230 3.61 7.17 18.40
N SER A 231 3.77 8.10 17.45
CA SER A 231 4.34 7.84 16.12
C SER A 231 5.06 9.08 15.54
N THR A 232 5.99 8.87 14.60
CA THR A 232 6.87 9.93 14.08
C THR A 232 6.90 9.98 12.55
N PRO A 233 5.76 10.27 11.88
CA PRO A 233 5.71 10.32 10.42
C PRO A 233 6.33 11.59 9.84
N SER A 234 6.68 11.54 8.55
CA SER A 234 7.15 12.71 7.79
C SER A 234 6.17 13.05 6.67
N PHE A 235 5.77 14.31 6.56
CA PHE A 235 4.97 14.85 5.47
C PHE A 235 5.81 15.83 4.67
N VAL A 236 5.95 15.58 3.37
CA VAL A 236 6.76 16.38 2.46
C VAL A 236 5.94 16.73 1.23
N ASN A 237 5.81 18.02 0.94
CA ASN A 237 5.04 18.54 -0.21
C ASN A 237 3.58 18.07 -0.23
N CYS A 238 2.97 17.88 0.95
CA CYS A 238 1.57 17.44 1.04
C CYS A 238 0.59 18.61 1.03
N LEU A 239 -0.60 18.39 0.50
CA LEU A 239 -1.73 19.31 0.54
C LEU A 239 -2.83 18.76 1.46
N PHE A 240 -3.32 19.56 2.38
CA PHE A 240 -4.50 19.30 3.21
C PHE A 240 -5.54 20.37 2.92
N TYR A 241 -6.63 19.97 2.25
CA TYR A 241 -7.67 20.89 1.77
C TYR A 241 -9.08 20.43 2.15
N GLU A 242 -9.92 21.32 2.66
CA GLU A 242 -11.33 21.03 2.94
C GLU A 242 -11.59 19.78 3.79
N ASN A 243 -10.67 19.41 4.69
CA ASN A 243 -10.91 18.30 5.61
C ASN A 243 -11.73 18.80 6.80
N HIS A 244 -12.53 17.94 7.42
CA HIS A 244 -13.51 18.34 8.42
C HIS A 244 -13.44 17.48 9.69
N ALA A 245 -13.37 18.13 10.84
CA ALA A 245 -13.50 17.51 12.15
C ALA A 245 -13.82 18.56 13.21
N HIS A 246 -14.24 18.12 14.39
CA HIS A 246 -14.46 19.04 15.52
C HIS A 246 -13.14 19.63 16.06
N GLN A 247 -12.05 18.87 16.00
CA GLN A 247 -10.70 19.28 16.34
C GLN A 247 -9.76 18.85 15.22
N GLY A 248 -8.60 19.50 15.06
CA GLY A 248 -7.53 19.01 14.17
C GLY A 248 -7.95 18.68 12.72
N ALA A 249 -8.83 19.47 12.10
CA ALA A 249 -9.44 19.13 10.81
C ALA A 249 -8.47 18.61 9.73
N ALA A 250 -7.28 19.19 9.60
CA ALA A 250 -6.22 18.59 8.79
C ALA A 250 -5.45 17.49 9.53
N LEU A 251 -4.85 17.83 10.67
CA LEU A 251 -3.94 16.97 11.40
C LEU A 251 -4.19 17.06 12.90
N TYR A 252 -4.27 15.91 13.56
CA TYR A 252 -4.36 15.81 15.01
C TYR A 252 -3.29 14.89 15.58
N ILE A 253 -2.51 15.42 16.51
CA ILE A 253 -1.33 14.76 17.08
C ILE A 253 -1.60 14.53 18.56
N VAL A 254 -1.57 13.28 18.99
CA VAL A 254 -1.76 12.89 20.39
C VAL A 254 -0.54 12.17 20.94
N HIS A 255 -0.44 12.14 22.26
CA HIS A 255 0.68 11.60 23.05
C HIS A 255 1.99 12.41 22.94
N PRO A 256 2.73 12.58 24.06
CA PRO A 256 3.97 13.36 24.06
C PRO A 256 5.09 12.81 23.16
N ALA A 257 5.06 11.52 22.83
CA ALA A 257 6.06 10.86 21.98
C ALA A 257 5.80 11.03 20.47
N SER A 258 4.68 11.66 20.08
CA SER A 258 4.38 11.90 18.67
C SER A 258 5.11 13.14 18.16
N HIS A 259 6.00 12.93 17.18
CA HIS A 259 6.86 13.98 16.64
C HIS A 259 6.85 13.95 15.10
N PRO A 260 5.74 14.38 14.46
CA PRO A 260 5.71 14.44 13.01
C PRO A 260 6.62 15.55 12.46
N VAL A 261 7.25 15.29 11.33
CA VAL A 261 8.00 16.29 10.57
C VAL A 261 7.12 16.76 9.41
N ILE A 262 6.92 18.08 9.29
CA ILE A 262 6.05 18.67 8.26
C ILE A 262 6.89 19.67 7.46
N THR A 263 7.15 19.35 6.19
CA THR A 263 8.02 20.14 5.31
C THR A 263 7.31 20.47 4.00
N ASN A 264 7.29 21.76 3.63
CA ASN A 264 6.67 22.24 2.39
C ASN A 264 5.20 21.82 2.20
N CYS A 265 4.46 21.64 3.29
CA CYS A 265 3.04 21.29 3.23
C CYS A 265 2.16 22.52 3.18
N THR A 266 1.00 22.39 2.54
CA THR A 266 -0.05 23.41 2.49
C THR A 266 -1.29 22.93 3.25
N PHE A 267 -1.81 23.77 4.14
CA PHE A 267 -3.04 23.55 4.88
C PHE A 267 -4.02 24.69 4.55
N ALA A 268 -5.14 24.39 3.89
CA ALA A 268 -6.09 25.39 3.44
C ALA A 268 -7.55 24.91 3.58
N GLY A 269 -8.45 25.77 4.08
CA GLY A 269 -9.88 25.49 4.11
C GLY A 269 -10.32 24.29 4.99
N ASN A 270 -9.50 23.85 5.94
CA ASN A 270 -9.83 22.78 6.90
C ASN A 270 -10.51 23.35 8.15
#